data_AF-A0AAN8QEX3-F1
#
_entry.id   AF-A0AAN8QEX3-F1
#
_cell.length_a   1.000
_cell.length_b   1.000
_cell.length_c   1.000
_cell.angle_alpha   90.00
_cell.angle_beta   90.00
_cell.angle_gamma   90.00
#
_symmetry.space_group_name_H-M   'P 1'
#
loop_
_entity.id
_entity.type
_entity.pdbx_description
1 polymer ?
#
loop_
_entity_poly.entity_id
_entity_poly.type
_entity_poly.pdbx_seq_one_letter_code
_entity_poly.pdbx_strand_id
1 'polypeptide(L)'
;MYQYYFKCSCKACIENWPLYFNIPSEVPFFYCEKCSGPLVVPEDGKTQRTMCEKCRYVQDMTPKIDVFMRSDEIFTKKLKEIVKGEVTSDALDVLTNHLRTLDRLIVRPFADYNDCQEAIKQCLNLQANCKKRDIYN
;
A
#
# COMPACT_ATOMS: atom_id res chain seq x y z
N MET A 1 25.52 2.00 27.24
CA MET A 1 25.44 1.10 26.09
C MET A 1 24.31 1.58 25.17
N TYR A 2 24.60 2.52 24.25
CA TYR A 2 23.66 2.95 23.20
C TYR A 2 24.48 3.29 21.95
N GLN A 3 24.63 2.33 21.05
CA GLN A 3 25.42 2.47 19.82
C GLN A 3 24.48 2.57 18.61
N TYR A 4 23.61 3.57 18.59
CA TYR A 4 22.93 4.00 17.38
C TYR A 4 22.89 5.52 17.36
N TYR A 5 23.80 6.14 16.60
CA TYR A 5 23.86 7.58 16.38
C TYR A 5 22.79 8.09 15.40
N PHE A 6 21.98 7.18 14.86
CA PHE A 6 20.90 7.51 13.94
C PHE A 6 19.60 7.75 14.70
N LYS A 7 19.12 8.99 14.69
CA LYS A 7 17.76 9.34 15.11
C LYS A 7 16.92 9.55 13.86
N CYS A 8 16.07 8.59 13.53
CA CYS A 8 15.11 8.74 12.45
C CYS A 8 14.07 9.81 12.81
N SER A 9 13.78 10.71 11.87
CA SER A 9 12.74 11.74 12.00
C SER A 9 11.64 11.58 10.95
N CYS A 10 11.39 10.34 10.49
CA CYS A 10 10.28 10.09 9.59
C CYS A 10 8.94 10.18 10.32
N LYS A 11 7.84 10.35 9.57
CA LYS A 11 6.49 10.45 10.12
C LYS A 11 6.17 9.31 11.10
N ALA A 12 6.51 8.07 10.75
CA ALA A 12 6.27 6.90 11.59
C ALA A 12 6.99 6.97 12.94
N CYS A 13 8.24 7.44 12.98
CA CYS A 13 9.00 7.61 14.22
C CYS A 13 8.47 8.78 15.06
N ILE A 14 8.06 9.88 14.44
CA ILE A 14 7.50 11.05 15.13
C ILE A 14 6.12 10.72 15.74
N GLU A 15 5.28 9.99 14.99
CA GLU A 15 3.92 9.63 15.40
C GLU A 15 3.86 8.28 16.17
N ASN A 16 5.01 7.70 16.50
CA ASN A 16 5.14 6.43 17.22
C ASN A 16 4.23 5.32 16.65
N TRP A 17 4.29 5.11 15.34
CA TRP A 17 3.49 4.09 14.65
C TRP A 17 3.79 2.68 15.18
N PRO A 18 2.80 1.77 15.12
CA PRO A 18 2.97 0.41 15.59
C PRO A 18 4.06 -0.35 14.82
N LEU A 19 4.62 -1.37 15.48
CA LEU A 19 5.49 -2.35 14.82
C LEU A 19 4.73 -3.12 13.75
N TYR A 20 5.44 -3.68 12.77
CA TYR A 20 4.87 -4.34 11.61
C TYR A 20 3.73 -5.31 11.92
N PHE A 21 3.95 -6.26 12.84
CA PHE A 21 2.95 -7.26 13.24
C PHE A 21 1.70 -6.70 13.94
N ASN A 22 1.73 -5.42 14.32
CA ASN A 22 0.65 -4.72 15.00
C ASN A 22 0.02 -3.63 14.11
N ILE A 23 0.44 -3.51 12.84
CA ILE A 23 -0.19 -2.62 11.87
C ILE A 23 -1.50 -3.27 11.38
N PRO A 24 -2.63 -2.53 11.30
CA PRO A 24 -3.87 -3.09 10.79
C PRO A 24 -3.75 -3.46 9.30
N SER A 25 -4.35 -4.59 8.92
CA SER A 25 -4.34 -5.14 7.56
C SER A 25 -5.72 -5.45 6.99
N GLU A 26 -6.79 -5.44 7.80
CA GLU A 26 -8.11 -5.91 7.36
C GLU A 26 -9.00 -4.79 6.83
N VAL A 27 -9.19 -3.73 7.62
CA VAL A 27 -10.10 -2.62 7.27
C VAL A 27 -9.31 -1.32 7.19
N PRO A 28 -9.11 -0.75 5.99
CA PRO A 28 -8.37 0.49 5.84
C PRO A 28 -9.24 1.72 6.12
N PHE A 29 -8.61 2.79 6.61
CA PHE A 29 -9.21 4.12 6.64
C PHE A 29 -8.95 4.85 5.31
N PHE A 30 -9.96 5.52 4.77
CA PHE A 30 -9.83 6.26 3.50
C PHE A 30 -9.62 7.76 3.72
N TYR A 31 -8.94 8.43 2.79
CA TYR A 31 -8.83 9.89 2.80
C TYR A 31 -10.12 10.57 2.31
N CYS A 32 -10.49 11.67 2.96
CA CYS A 32 -11.50 12.61 2.47
C CYS A 32 -11.05 13.35 1.21
N GLU A 33 -11.94 13.47 0.22
CA GLU A 33 -11.68 14.19 -1.04
C GLU A 33 -11.38 15.68 -0.86
N LYS A 34 -11.88 16.29 0.21
CA LYS A 34 -11.77 17.74 0.43
C LYS A 34 -10.66 18.13 1.39
N CYS A 35 -10.51 17.41 2.50
CA CYS A 35 -9.59 17.82 3.57
C CYS A 35 -8.47 16.81 3.86
N SER A 36 -8.45 15.68 3.12
CA SER A 36 -7.52 14.56 3.33
C SER A 36 -7.51 14.06 4.78
N GLY A 37 -8.58 14.30 5.53
CA GLY A 37 -8.80 13.70 6.85
C GLY A 37 -9.19 12.22 6.72
N PRO A 38 -8.98 11.42 7.78
CA PRO A 38 -9.39 10.03 7.79
C PRO A 38 -10.92 9.90 7.74
N LEU A 39 -11.40 8.84 7.11
CA LEU A 39 -12.81 8.47 7.02
C LEU A 39 -12.98 7.02 7.44
N VAL A 40 -14.02 6.80 8.23
CA VAL A 40 -14.56 5.47 8.51
C VAL A 40 -15.66 5.20 7.49
N VAL A 41 -15.55 4.08 6.78
CA VAL A 41 -16.63 3.60 5.90
C VAL A 41 -17.44 2.57 6.68
N PRO A 42 -18.78 2.73 6.79
CA PRO A 42 -19.63 1.74 7.42
C PRO A 42 -19.61 0.41 6.64
N GLU A 43 -19.59 -0.72 7.33
CA GLU A 43 -19.61 -2.07 6.74
C GLU A 43 -20.99 -2.47 6.15
N ASP A 44 -21.96 -1.56 6.22
CA ASP A 44 -23.39 -1.84 6.18
C ASP A 44 -23.95 -2.27 4.81
N GLY A 45 -23.09 -2.39 3.78
CA GLY A 45 -23.42 -2.97 2.46
C GLY A 45 -24.53 -2.28 1.65
N LYS A 46 -25.15 -1.20 2.16
CA LYS A 46 -26.36 -0.61 1.59
C LYS A 46 -26.19 0.81 1.05
N THR A 47 -25.32 1.62 1.66
CA THR A 47 -24.95 2.96 1.15
C THR A 47 -23.56 3.33 1.65
N GLN A 48 -22.56 3.37 0.76
CA GLN A 48 -21.19 3.73 1.12
C GLN A 48 -20.98 5.26 1.18
N ARG A 49 -22.02 6.02 1.52
CA ARG A 49 -21.89 7.47 1.73
C ARG A 49 -21.47 7.72 3.16
N THR A 50 -20.35 8.42 3.34
CA THR A 50 -19.84 8.79 4.66
C THR A 50 -19.63 10.29 4.76
N MET A 51 -19.90 10.85 5.94
CA MET A 51 -19.64 12.25 6.25
C MET A 51 -18.28 12.37 6.92
N CYS A 52 -17.42 13.24 6.40
CA CYS A 52 -16.15 13.53 7.05
C CYS A 52 -16.37 14.25 8.40
N GLU A 53 -15.83 13.70 9.48
CA GLU A 53 -15.95 14.34 10.81
C GLU A 53 -15.26 15.71 10.87
N LYS A 54 -14.16 15.88 10.13
CA LYS A 54 -13.34 17.09 10.13
C LYS A 54 -13.97 18.25 9.34
N CYS A 55 -14.45 18.00 8.11
CA CYS A 55 -14.95 19.05 7.23
C CYS A 55 -16.45 18.95 6.90
N ARG A 56 -17.16 17.96 7.47
CA ARG A 56 -18.60 17.69 7.25
C ARG A 56 -19.00 17.42 5.80
N TYR A 57 -18.04 17.25 4.88
CA TYR A 57 -18.32 16.87 3.49
C TYR A 57 -18.83 15.43 3.42
N VAL A 58 -19.99 15.24 2.79
CA VAL A 58 -20.57 13.93 2.50
C VAL A 58 -20.09 13.49 1.13
N GLN A 59 -19.53 12.28 1.05
CA GLN A 59 -18.98 11.75 -0.19
C GLN A 59 -19.39 10.29 -0.39
N ASP A 60 -19.49 9.89 -1.65
CA ASP A 60 -19.73 8.50 -2.03
C ASP A 60 -18.39 7.75 -2.07
N MET A 61 -18.28 6.69 -1.26
CA MET A 61 -17.06 5.89 -1.16
C MET A 61 -17.03 4.74 -2.16
N THR A 62 -18.15 4.42 -2.82
CA THR A 62 -18.26 3.31 -3.80
C THR A 62 -17.14 3.34 -4.83
N PRO A 63 -16.84 4.48 -5.49
CA PRO A 63 -15.78 4.51 -6.48
C PRO A 63 -14.38 4.25 -5.88
N LYS A 64 -14.12 4.72 -4.65
CA LYS A 64 -12.82 4.54 -3.99
C LYS A 64 -12.63 3.10 -3.54
N ILE A 65 -13.68 2.50 -2.98
CA ILE A 65 -13.67 1.10 -2.53
C ILE A 65 -13.51 0.19 -3.74
N ASP A 66 -14.25 0.41 -4.82
CA ASP A 66 -14.12 -0.34 -6.07
C ASP A 66 -12.69 -0.29 -6.62
N VAL A 67 -12.08 0.90 -6.67
CA VAL A 67 -10.70 1.06 -7.16
C VAL A 67 -9.70 0.35 -6.24
N PHE A 68 -9.87 0.48 -4.92
CA PHE A 68 -9.02 -0.20 -3.95
C PHE A 68 -9.13 -1.73 -4.09
N MET A 69 -10.35 -2.28 -4.05
CA MET A 69 -10.60 -3.72 -4.14
C MET A 69 -10.04 -4.34 -5.42
N ARG A 70 -10.25 -3.70 -6.59
CA ARG A 70 -9.68 -4.18 -7.85
C ARG A 70 -8.16 -4.13 -7.84
N SER A 71 -7.57 -3.05 -7.31
CA SER A 71 -6.12 -2.94 -7.24
C SER A 71 -5.52 -3.95 -6.28
N ASP A 72 -6.17 -4.22 -5.15
CA ASP A 72 -5.77 -5.19 -4.14
C ASP A 72 -5.85 -6.63 -4.67
N GLU A 73 -6.92 -6.98 -5.39
CA GLU A 73 -7.04 -8.30 -6.02
C GLU A 73 -5.89 -8.55 -7.02
N ILE A 74 -5.60 -7.58 -7.87
CA ILE A 74 -4.50 -7.66 -8.85
C ILE A 74 -3.16 -7.76 -8.12
N PHE A 75 -2.95 -6.94 -7.09
CA PHE A 75 -1.74 -6.95 -6.25
C PHE A 75 -1.54 -8.31 -5.58
N THR A 76 -2.55 -8.82 -4.88
CA THR A 76 -2.51 -10.10 -4.18
C THR A 76 -2.21 -11.26 -5.14
N LYS A 77 -2.79 -11.25 -6.35
CA LYS A 77 -2.46 -12.22 -7.38
C LYS A 77 -1.00 -12.12 -7.82
N LYS A 78 -0.53 -10.92 -8.13
CA LYS A 78 0.85 -10.70 -8.59
C LYS A 78 1.89 -11.02 -7.50
N LEU A 79 1.58 -10.72 -6.25
CA LEU A 79 2.43 -11.05 -5.10
C LEU A 79 2.62 -12.57 -4.97
N LYS A 80 1.55 -13.36 -5.15
CA LYS A 80 1.63 -14.83 -5.15
C LYS A 80 2.50 -15.37 -6.29
N GLU A 81 2.49 -14.73 -7.46
CA GLU A 81 3.37 -15.09 -8.59
C GLU A 81 4.85 -14.81 -8.24
N ILE A 82 5.14 -13.62 -7.68
CA ILE A 82 6.50 -13.22 -7.28
C ILE A 82 7.06 -14.14 -6.20
N VAL A 83 6.27 -14.49 -5.18
CA VAL A 83 6.69 -15.40 -4.08
C VAL A 83 7.02 -16.80 -4.61
N LYS A 84 6.38 -17.23 -5.70
CA LYS A 84 6.71 -18.50 -6.40
C LYS A 84 7.96 -18.40 -7.28
N GLY A 85 8.55 -17.22 -7.43
CA GLY A 85 9.70 -16.96 -8.30
C GLY A 85 9.34 -16.62 -9.74
N GLU A 86 8.06 -16.44 -10.05
CA GLU A 86 7.57 -16.08 -11.39
C GLU A 86 7.53 -14.56 -11.52
N VAL A 87 8.70 -13.93 -11.71
CA VAL A 87 8.77 -12.48 -11.94
C VAL A 87 8.51 -12.17 -13.41
N THR A 88 7.29 -11.72 -13.69
CA THR A 88 6.91 -11.23 -15.01
C THR A 88 7.44 -9.80 -15.24
N SER A 89 7.57 -9.39 -16.50
CA SER A 89 8.08 -8.05 -16.86
C SER A 89 7.18 -6.91 -16.37
N ASP A 90 5.87 -7.16 -16.25
CA ASP A 90 4.86 -6.21 -15.76
C ASP A 90 4.77 -6.14 -14.21
N ALA A 91 5.47 -7.02 -13.48
CA ALA A 91 5.34 -7.12 -12.03
C ALA A 91 5.61 -5.78 -11.33
N LEU A 92 6.69 -5.09 -11.70
CA LEU A 92 7.07 -3.81 -11.10
C LEU A 92 6.01 -2.72 -11.34
N ASP A 93 5.42 -2.69 -12.54
CA ASP A 93 4.37 -1.74 -12.89
C ASP A 93 3.09 -1.98 -12.07
N VAL A 94 2.69 -3.25 -11.93
CA VAL A 94 1.53 -3.64 -11.11
C VAL A 94 1.72 -3.21 -9.66
N LEU A 95 2.87 -3.54 -9.06
CA LEU A 95 3.15 -3.20 -7.66
C LEU A 95 3.22 -1.68 -7.46
N THR A 96 3.90 -0.96 -8.34
CA THR A 96 4.02 0.50 -8.24
C THR A 96 2.67 1.21 -8.40
N ASN A 97 1.81 0.71 -9.29
CA ASN A 97 0.47 1.25 -9.47
C ASN A 97 -0.43 0.97 -8.26
N HIS A 98 -0.29 -0.20 -7.62
CA HIS A 98 -0.98 -0.48 -6.37
C HIS A 98 -0.50 0.44 -5.25
N LEU A 99 0.82 0.62 -5.08
CA LEU A 99 1.38 1.54 -4.08
C LEU A 99 0.87 2.99 -4.26
N ARG A 100 0.78 3.47 -5.51
CA ARG A 100 0.20 4.79 -5.81
C ARG A 100 -1.29 4.87 -5.47
N THR A 101 -2.02 3.78 -5.67
CA THR A 101 -3.44 3.69 -5.30
C THR A 101 -3.59 3.78 -3.78
N LEU A 102 -2.76 3.07 -3.02
CA LEU A 102 -2.70 3.17 -1.57
C LEU A 102 -2.40 4.62 -1.14
N ASP A 103 -1.33 5.24 -1.64
CA ASP A 103 -0.93 6.62 -1.27
C ASP A 103 -2.06 7.64 -1.52
N ARG A 104 -2.89 7.43 -2.55
CA ARG A 104 -4.01 8.32 -2.87
C ARG A 104 -5.25 8.08 -2.00
N LEU A 105 -5.54 6.82 -1.67
CA LEU A 105 -6.83 6.43 -1.09
C LEU A 105 -6.76 6.14 0.41
N ILE A 106 -5.67 5.55 0.88
CA ILE A 106 -5.58 4.90 2.18
C ILE A 106 -4.70 5.68 3.16
N VAL A 107 -5.23 5.90 4.36
CA VAL A 107 -4.51 6.52 5.47
C VAL A 107 -3.53 5.53 6.08
N ARG A 108 -2.31 5.99 6.40
CA ARG A 108 -1.32 5.19 7.15
C ARG A 108 -1.53 5.34 8.66
N PRO A 109 -1.21 4.32 9.48
CA PRO A 109 -0.54 3.06 9.14
C PRO A 109 -1.49 1.98 8.58
N PHE A 110 -1.06 1.26 7.54
CA PHE A 110 -1.78 0.13 6.94
C PHE A 110 -0.77 -0.85 6.33
N ALA A 111 -0.93 -2.16 6.57
CA ALA A 111 0.12 -3.15 6.34
C ALA A 111 0.50 -3.30 4.87
N ASP A 112 -0.45 -3.18 3.95
CA ASP A 112 -0.21 -3.36 2.50
C ASP A 112 0.84 -2.39 1.94
N TYR A 113 1.03 -1.23 2.55
CA TYR A 113 2.12 -0.33 2.15
C TYR A 113 3.48 -1.00 2.30
N ASN A 114 3.70 -1.67 3.43
CA ASN A 114 4.94 -2.36 3.73
C ASN A 114 5.07 -3.60 2.83
N ASP A 115 4.03 -4.42 2.72
CA ASP A 115 4.05 -5.61 1.84
C ASP A 115 4.34 -5.24 0.39
N CYS A 116 3.70 -4.20 -0.14
CA CYS A 116 3.93 -3.73 -1.49
C CYS A 116 5.36 -3.20 -1.68
N GLN A 117 5.89 -2.43 -0.72
CA GLN A 117 7.27 -1.95 -0.78
C GLN A 117 8.30 -3.08 -0.70
N GLU A 118 8.08 -4.09 0.15
CA GLU A 118 8.93 -5.27 0.21
C GLU A 118 8.90 -6.07 -1.09
N ALA A 119 7.71 -6.25 -1.68
CA ALA A 119 7.56 -6.92 -2.97
C ALA A 119 8.29 -6.19 -4.10
N ILE A 120 8.21 -4.86 -4.15
CA ILE A 120 8.94 -4.03 -5.13
C ILE A 120 10.45 -4.24 -4.98
N LYS A 121 10.97 -4.21 -3.75
CA LYS A 121 12.39 -4.46 -3.48
C LYS A 121 12.80 -5.85 -3.93
N GLN A 122 11.99 -6.88 -3.67
CA GLN A 122 12.26 -8.24 -4.14
C GLN A 122 12.31 -8.32 -5.67
N CYS A 123 11.35 -7.72 -6.37
CA CYS A 123 11.36 -7.67 -7.84
C CYS A 123 12.62 -7.00 -8.38
N LEU A 124 13.01 -5.84 -7.83
CA LEU A 124 14.22 -5.12 -8.26
C LEU A 124 15.48 -5.93 -7.98
N ASN A 125 15.56 -6.61 -6.84
CA ASN A 125 16.70 -7.48 -6.50
C ASN A 125 16.82 -8.67 -7.47
N LEU A 126 15.70 -9.29 -7.85
CA LEU A 126 15.67 -10.38 -8.81
C LEU A 126 16.08 -9.91 -10.22
N GLN A 127 15.62 -8.74 -10.65
CA GLN A 127 16.00 -8.14 -11.93
C GLN A 127 17.49 -7.73 -11.97
N ALA A 128 18.04 -7.19 -10.88
CA ALA A 128 19.43 -6.76 -10.80
C ALA A 128 20.43 -7.91 -10.96
N ASN A 129 20.04 -9.14 -10.59
CA ASN A 129 20.87 -10.34 -10.74
C ASN A 129 20.80 -10.96 -12.15
N CYS A 130 19.88 -10.51 -12.99
CA CYS A 130 19.71 -10.98 -14.36
C CYS A 130 20.51 -10.15 -15.37
N LYS A 131 21.85 -10.14 -15.26
CA LYS A 131 22.67 -9.81 -16.43
C LYS A 131 22.50 -10.94 -17.45
N LYS A 132 22.03 -10.63 -18.67
CA LYS A 132 22.22 -11.55 -19.81
C LYS A 132 23.72 -11.83 -19.87
N ARG A 133 24.12 -13.10 -19.70
CA ARG A 133 25.42 -13.53 -20.22
C ARG A 133 25.28 -13.42 -21.73
N ASP A 134 25.74 -12.31 -22.30
CA ASP A 134 26.10 -12.28 -23.70
C ASP A 134 27.30 -13.23 -23.85
N ILE A 135 26.99 -14.52 -24.04
CA ILE A 135 27.93 -15.51 -24.49
C ILE A 135 28.15 -15.16 -25.96
N TYR A 136 29.24 -14.43 -26.24
CA TYR A 136 29.77 -14.29 -27.58
C TYR A 136 29.86 -15.68 -28.22
N ASN A 137 29.09 -15.91 -29.27
CA ASN A 137 29.29 -16.93 -30.29
C ASN A 137 29.19 -16.24 -31.65
#